data_AF-A0A2G8YDM3-F1
#
_entry.id   AF-A0A2G8YDM3-F1
#
_cell.length_a   1.000
_cell.length_b   1.000
_cell.length_c   1.000
_cell.angle_alpha   90.00
_cell.angle_beta   90.00
_cell.angle_gamma   90.00
#
_symmetry.space_group_name_H-M   'P 1'
#
loop_
_entity.id
_entity.type
_entity.pdbx_description
1 polymer ?
#
loop_
_entity_poly.entity_id
_entity_poly.type
_entity_poly.pdbx_seq_one_letter_code
_entity_poly.pdbx_strand_id
1 'polypeptide(L)'
;DLDDVRRGLRYIDPNLGKPLPEKSYAQNCHSFSTLAGSMDVFVLAHFFGWLVKALIIRDARLLWILSVLFEWMEISLRHILPNFWECWWDHLILDVFGCNLLGMYLGLALCRRFQMKEYFWHDDDSLVSASCPQSSLPSPTSSSCRDAREEEIEPNVASNMPSSPSSCPENELRSRKRSASPVRSRRSGCRVVPGSLRQFAPYEWTGYKWPKLFSSASTFVSLLLFCVAVTLLDLNVFFLKAELWMQPAHGLILARLTLWTFMAAAGTREYYEFVTDV
;
A
#
# COMPACT_ATOMS: atom_id res chain seq x y z
N ASP A 1 -12.64 40.13 -12.61
CA ASP A 1 -13.49 39.44 -13.60
C ASP A 1 -12.80 38.16 -14.06
N LEU A 2 -13.54 37.10 -14.37
CA LEU A 2 -12.96 35.84 -14.87
C LEU A 2 -12.21 36.05 -16.20
N ASP A 3 -12.74 36.92 -17.05
CA ASP A 3 -12.14 37.24 -18.34
C ASP A 3 -10.83 38.04 -18.19
N ASP A 4 -10.71 38.87 -17.15
CA ASP A 4 -9.45 39.54 -16.81
C ASP A 4 -8.40 38.54 -16.35
N VAL A 5 -8.78 37.53 -15.55
CA VAL A 5 -7.86 36.46 -15.12
C VAL A 5 -7.39 35.67 -16.33
N ARG A 6 -8.30 35.27 -17.23
CA ARG A 6 -7.95 34.56 -18.48
C ARG A 6 -7.01 35.40 -19.36
N ARG A 7 -7.23 36.71 -19.43
CA ARG A 7 -6.33 37.64 -20.15
C ARG A 7 -4.97 37.73 -19.46
N GLY A 8 -4.96 37.74 -18.13
CA GLY A 8 -3.74 37.74 -17.30
C GLY A 8 -2.87 36.50 -17.52
N LEU A 9 -3.48 35.32 -17.67
CA LEU A 9 -2.75 34.07 -17.93
C LEU A 9 -1.92 34.12 -19.22
N ARG A 10 -2.29 34.95 -20.20
CA ARG A 10 -1.52 35.14 -21.45
C ARG A 10 -0.14 35.77 -21.23
N TYR A 11 0.06 36.48 -20.11
CA TYR A 11 1.37 37.01 -19.76
C TYR A 11 2.33 35.93 -19.25
N ILE A 12 1.79 34.79 -18.77
CA ILE A 12 2.59 33.66 -18.30
C ILE A 12 2.87 32.70 -19.47
N ASP A 13 1.85 32.36 -20.24
CA ASP A 13 2.00 31.58 -21.47
C ASP A 13 1.02 32.09 -22.56
N PRO A 14 1.51 32.49 -23.75
CA PRO A 14 0.66 32.97 -24.86
C PRO A 14 -0.39 31.97 -25.37
N ASN A 15 -0.25 30.68 -25.07
CA ASN A 15 -1.20 29.63 -25.45
C ASN A 15 -2.39 29.53 -24.49
N LEU A 16 -2.33 30.15 -23.31
CA LEU A 16 -3.40 30.16 -22.32
C LEU A 16 -4.50 31.19 -22.65
N GLY A 17 -5.65 31.05 -21.99
CA GLY A 17 -6.78 31.95 -22.16
C GLY A 17 -7.47 31.84 -23.53
N LYS A 18 -7.40 30.67 -24.16
CA LYS A 18 -8.16 30.27 -25.36
C LYS A 18 -9.06 29.07 -25.00
N PRO A 19 -10.29 28.98 -25.52
CA PRO A 19 -11.18 27.87 -25.22
C PRO A 19 -10.56 26.54 -25.67
N LEU A 20 -10.72 25.51 -24.84
CA LEU A 20 -10.23 24.17 -25.13
C LEU A 20 -11.21 23.43 -26.05
N PRO A 21 -10.73 22.55 -26.94
CA PRO A 21 -11.62 21.68 -27.71
C PRO A 21 -12.37 20.74 -26.77
N GLU A 22 -13.70 20.76 -26.84
CA GLU A 22 -14.56 19.88 -26.04
C GLU A 22 -14.57 18.47 -26.67
N LYS A 23 -14.16 17.47 -25.89
CA LYS A 23 -14.29 16.05 -26.25
C LYS A 23 -15.53 15.52 -25.54
N SER A 24 -16.41 14.86 -26.27
CA SER A 24 -17.60 14.19 -25.73
C SER A 24 -17.27 12.73 -25.45
N TYR A 25 -17.33 12.33 -24.18
CA TYR A 25 -16.98 10.98 -23.73
C TYR A 25 -18.20 10.03 -23.68
N ALA A 26 -19.39 10.55 -23.40
CA ALA A 26 -20.64 9.77 -23.34
C ALA A 26 -21.29 9.51 -24.72
N GLN A 27 -20.57 8.95 -25.68
CA GLN A 27 -21.14 8.51 -26.97
C GLN A 27 -21.35 6.99 -27.00
N ASN A 28 -22.59 6.53 -27.21
CA ASN A 28 -22.96 5.11 -27.35
C ASN A 28 -22.59 4.19 -26.16
N CYS A 29 -23.00 4.55 -24.94
CA CYS A 29 -22.67 3.84 -23.69
C CYS A 29 -23.32 2.44 -23.50
N HIS A 30 -23.97 1.89 -24.52
CA HIS A 30 -24.59 0.56 -24.48
C HIS A 30 -23.63 -0.57 -24.91
N SER A 31 -22.50 -0.24 -25.53
CA SER A 31 -21.52 -1.20 -26.03
C SER A 31 -20.09 -0.76 -25.69
N PHE A 32 -19.16 -1.73 -25.60
CA PHE A 32 -17.72 -1.48 -25.39
C PHE A 32 -16.97 -1.17 -26.70
N SER A 33 -17.66 -1.00 -27.83
CA SER A 33 -17.02 -0.71 -29.12
C SER A 33 -16.24 0.60 -29.14
N THR A 34 -16.60 1.55 -28.28
CA THR A 34 -15.93 2.85 -28.13
C THR A 34 -14.79 2.85 -27.10
N LEU A 35 -14.52 1.72 -26.43
CA LEU A 35 -13.54 1.62 -25.35
C LEU A 35 -12.14 2.10 -25.77
N ALA A 36 -11.69 1.75 -26.98
CA ALA A 36 -10.40 2.18 -27.50
C ALA A 36 -10.29 3.72 -27.68
N GLY A 37 -11.41 4.41 -27.91
CA GLY A 37 -11.46 5.87 -28.01
C GLY A 37 -11.53 6.59 -26.65
N SER A 38 -11.99 5.89 -25.62
CA SER A 38 -12.01 6.38 -24.23
C SER A 38 -10.65 6.20 -23.51
N MET A 39 -9.78 5.33 -24.02
CA MET A 39 -8.42 5.18 -23.48
C MET A 39 -7.55 6.40 -23.82
N ASP A 40 -7.53 7.39 -22.93
CA ASP A 40 -6.74 8.60 -23.09
C ASP A 40 -5.86 8.93 -21.87
N VAL A 41 -5.40 10.19 -21.82
CA VAL A 41 -4.53 10.68 -20.75
C VAL A 41 -5.19 10.58 -19.37
N PHE A 42 -6.52 10.60 -19.26
CA PHE A 42 -7.23 10.50 -17.99
C PHE A 42 -7.14 9.09 -17.40
N VAL A 43 -7.10 8.03 -18.22
CA VAL A 43 -6.85 6.65 -17.73
C VAL A 43 -5.47 6.53 -17.07
N LEU A 44 -4.46 7.15 -17.68
CA LEU A 44 -3.12 7.21 -17.09
C LEU A 44 -3.10 8.08 -15.83
N ALA A 45 -3.81 9.22 -15.85
CA ALA A 45 -3.91 10.12 -14.71
C ALA A 45 -4.55 9.42 -13.51
N HIS A 46 -5.63 8.65 -13.73
CA HIS A 46 -6.24 7.79 -12.72
C HIS A 46 -5.23 6.77 -12.20
N PHE A 47 -4.65 5.94 -13.08
CA PHE A 47 -3.69 4.92 -12.65
C PHE A 47 -2.54 5.47 -11.80
N PHE A 48 -1.87 6.54 -12.27
CA PHE A 48 -0.76 7.14 -11.53
C PHE A 48 -1.22 7.91 -10.29
N GLY A 49 -2.38 8.56 -10.34
CA GLY A 49 -2.99 9.23 -9.20
C GLY A 49 -3.26 8.25 -8.05
N TRP A 50 -3.86 7.11 -8.35
CA TRP A 50 -4.14 6.05 -7.37
C TRP A 50 -2.89 5.34 -6.88
N LEU A 51 -1.87 5.19 -7.73
CA LEU A 51 -0.56 4.72 -7.31
C LEU A 51 0.07 5.66 -6.28
N VAL A 52 0.11 6.96 -6.56
CA VAL A 52 0.67 7.97 -5.65
C VAL A 52 -0.14 8.06 -4.36
N LYS A 53 -1.47 8.09 -4.44
CA LYS A 53 -2.35 8.05 -3.25
C LYS A 53 -2.07 6.82 -2.40
N ALA A 54 -1.85 5.66 -3.00
CA ALA A 54 -1.49 4.45 -2.26
C ALA A 54 -0.12 4.52 -1.57
N LEU A 55 0.85 5.20 -2.16
CA LEU A 55 2.15 5.45 -1.54
C LEU A 55 2.05 6.40 -0.33
N ILE A 56 1.09 7.34 -0.36
CA ILE A 56 0.86 8.33 0.71
C ILE A 56 0.00 7.76 1.84
N ILE A 57 -1.19 7.23 1.51
CA ILE A 57 -2.21 6.82 2.49
C ILE A 57 -1.92 5.43 3.08
N ARG A 58 -1.35 4.52 2.26
CA ARG A 58 -0.86 3.21 2.69
C ARG A 58 -1.89 2.26 3.32
N ASP A 59 -3.18 2.54 3.18
CA ASP A 59 -4.27 1.69 3.66
C ASP A 59 -5.31 1.41 2.56
N ALA A 60 -5.52 0.13 2.29
CA ALA A 60 -6.41 -0.31 1.22
C ALA A 60 -7.87 0.08 1.47
N ARG A 61 -8.33 0.09 2.72
CA ARG A 61 -9.74 0.34 3.04
C ARG A 61 -10.09 1.79 2.77
N LEU A 62 -9.25 2.71 3.23
CA LEU A 62 -9.44 4.14 3.03
C LEU A 62 -9.31 4.51 1.54
N LEU A 63 -8.38 3.87 0.81
CA LEU A 63 -8.24 4.05 -0.63
C LEU A 63 -9.45 3.56 -1.42
N TRP A 64 -10.04 2.42 -1.06
CA TRP A 64 -11.29 1.95 -1.69
C TRP A 64 -12.45 2.92 -1.48
N ILE A 65 -12.58 3.46 -0.26
CA ILE A 65 -13.62 4.45 0.05
C ILE A 65 -13.40 5.72 -0.74
N LEU A 66 -12.17 6.22 -0.77
CA LEU A 66 -11.81 7.37 -1.59
C LEU A 66 -12.12 7.13 -3.07
N SER A 67 -11.88 5.92 -3.59
CA SER A 67 -12.13 5.62 -5.00
C SER A 67 -13.60 5.69 -5.34
N VAL A 68 -14.45 5.08 -4.52
CA VAL A 68 -15.90 5.15 -4.73
C VAL A 68 -16.42 6.57 -4.50
N LEU A 69 -15.88 7.30 -3.51
CA LEU A 69 -16.25 8.68 -3.23
C LEU A 69 -15.89 9.61 -4.39
N PHE A 70 -14.74 9.40 -5.03
CA PHE A 70 -14.30 10.20 -6.16
C PHE A 70 -15.24 10.02 -7.36
N GLU A 71 -15.60 8.79 -7.74
CA GLU A 71 -16.62 8.56 -8.79
C GLU A 71 -17.96 9.19 -8.45
N TRP A 72 -18.38 9.08 -7.18
CA TRP A 72 -19.62 9.71 -6.74
C TRP A 72 -19.59 11.23 -6.94
N MET A 73 -18.44 11.85 -6.67
CA MET A 73 -18.23 13.29 -6.89
C MET A 73 -18.25 13.64 -8.37
N GLU A 74 -17.65 12.83 -9.24
CA GLU A 74 -17.69 13.07 -10.69
C GLU A 74 -19.14 13.01 -11.22
N ILE A 75 -19.89 11.98 -10.84
CA ILE A 75 -21.31 11.83 -11.20
C ILE A 75 -22.13 13.01 -10.65
N SER A 76 -21.85 13.44 -9.41
CA SER A 76 -22.55 14.56 -8.79
C SER A 76 -22.26 15.87 -9.53
N LEU A 77 -21.02 16.08 -9.98
CA LEU A 77 -20.55 17.35 -10.56
C LEU A 77 -20.61 17.39 -12.10
N ARG A 78 -21.02 16.32 -12.78
CA ARG A 78 -21.14 16.28 -14.25
C ARG A 78 -22.01 17.39 -14.87
N HIS A 79 -22.94 17.95 -14.10
CA HIS A 79 -23.77 19.07 -14.53
C HIS A 79 -23.01 20.41 -14.55
N ILE A 80 -21.94 20.53 -13.77
CA ILE A 80 -21.05 21.70 -13.71
C ILE A 80 -19.83 21.48 -14.61
N LEU A 81 -19.32 20.25 -14.64
CA LEU A 81 -18.10 19.88 -15.36
C LEU A 81 -18.45 18.92 -16.50
N PRO A 82 -18.57 19.41 -17.75
CA PRO A 82 -18.96 18.60 -18.91
C PRO A 82 -18.03 17.42 -19.20
N ASN A 83 -16.79 17.47 -18.70
CA ASN A 83 -15.83 16.37 -18.86
C ASN A 83 -16.26 15.10 -18.15
N PHE A 84 -16.99 15.20 -17.03
CA PHE A 84 -17.48 14.04 -16.28
C PHE A 84 -18.74 13.41 -16.89
N TRP A 85 -19.16 13.85 -18.07
CA TRP A 85 -20.18 13.14 -18.85
C TRP A 85 -19.55 11.95 -19.56
N GLU A 86 -19.44 10.86 -18.82
CA GLU A 86 -18.85 9.60 -19.24
C GLU A 86 -19.86 8.47 -19.18
N CYS A 87 -19.47 7.30 -19.70
CA CYS A 87 -20.34 6.13 -19.69
C CYS A 87 -20.36 5.47 -18.32
N TRP A 88 -21.45 4.76 -17.98
CA TRP A 88 -21.55 4.05 -16.70
C TRP A 88 -20.43 3.01 -16.49
N TRP A 89 -19.97 2.40 -17.59
CA TRP A 89 -18.89 1.41 -17.56
C TRP A 89 -17.52 2.07 -17.40
N ASP A 90 -17.37 3.35 -17.74
CA ASP A 90 -16.15 4.13 -17.55
C ASP A 90 -15.90 4.23 -16.04
N HIS A 91 -16.83 4.91 -15.34
CA HIS A 91 -16.81 5.08 -13.88
C HIS A 91 -16.63 3.78 -13.09
N LEU A 92 -17.34 2.71 -13.46
CA LEU A 92 -17.29 1.47 -12.68
C LEU A 92 -16.15 0.55 -13.12
N ILE A 93 -16.10 0.19 -14.41
CA ILE A 93 -15.21 -0.88 -14.88
C ILE A 93 -13.83 -0.31 -15.19
N LEU A 94 -13.75 0.81 -15.91
CA LEU A 94 -12.47 1.39 -16.29
C LEU A 94 -11.82 2.10 -15.11
N ASP A 95 -12.55 2.94 -14.39
CA ASP A 95 -12.01 3.74 -13.31
C ASP A 95 -11.87 2.93 -12.02
N VAL A 96 -12.98 2.64 -11.32
CA VAL A 96 -12.94 1.97 -10.00
C VAL A 96 -12.24 0.61 -10.04
N PHE A 97 -12.69 -0.29 -10.92
CA PHE A 97 -12.16 -1.65 -10.96
C PHE A 97 -10.93 -1.81 -11.88
N GLY A 98 -10.67 -0.84 -12.76
CA GLY A 98 -9.55 -0.86 -13.69
C GLY A 98 -8.36 -0.07 -13.16
N CYS A 99 -8.21 1.19 -13.58
CA CYS A 99 -7.03 1.99 -13.31
C CYS A 99 -6.87 2.32 -11.81
N ASN A 100 -7.96 2.58 -11.09
CA ASN A 100 -7.89 2.95 -9.67
C ASN A 100 -7.42 1.75 -8.83
N LEU A 101 -8.06 0.59 -9.04
CA LEU A 101 -7.67 -0.66 -8.40
C LEU A 101 -6.24 -1.07 -8.76
N LEU A 102 -5.87 -0.99 -10.04
CA LEU A 102 -4.53 -1.37 -10.50
C LEU A 102 -3.44 -0.46 -9.91
N GLY A 103 -3.69 0.86 -9.91
CA GLY A 103 -2.80 1.85 -9.32
C GLY A 103 -2.62 1.62 -7.82
N MET A 104 -3.73 1.45 -7.10
CA MET A 104 -3.72 1.12 -5.67
C MET A 104 -2.96 -0.18 -5.38
N TYR A 105 -3.24 -1.25 -6.13
CA TYR A 105 -2.58 -2.54 -5.95
C TYR A 105 -1.06 -2.40 -6.11
N LEU A 106 -0.62 -1.73 -7.18
CA LEU A 106 0.80 -1.53 -7.44
C LEU A 106 1.43 -0.64 -6.37
N GLY A 107 0.80 0.47 -5.99
CA GLY A 107 1.28 1.35 -4.93
C GLY A 107 1.45 0.62 -3.60
N LEU A 108 0.43 -0.12 -3.14
CA LEU A 108 0.51 -0.94 -1.93
C LEU A 108 1.52 -2.10 -2.03
N ALA A 109 1.72 -2.65 -3.23
CA ALA A 109 2.78 -3.64 -3.47
C ALA A 109 4.18 -3.02 -3.39
N LEU A 110 4.36 -1.79 -3.90
CA LEU A 110 5.60 -1.03 -3.77
C LEU A 110 5.89 -0.72 -2.30
N CYS A 111 4.90 -0.25 -1.53
CA CYS A 111 5.02 -0.06 -0.08
C CYS A 111 5.55 -1.33 0.60
N ARG A 112 4.89 -2.47 0.34
CA ARG A 112 5.30 -3.79 0.90
C ARG A 112 6.70 -4.23 0.48
N ARG A 113 7.13 -3.86 -0.73
CA ARG A 113 8.46 -4.21 -1.24
C ARG A 113 9.56 -3.35 -0.60
N PHE A 114 9.27 -2.08 -0.33
CA PHE A 114 10.20 -1.13 0.26
C PHE A 114 10.11 -1.01 1.78
N GLN A 115 9.22 -1.75 2.45
CA GLN A 115 9.25 -1.92 3.91
C GLN A 115 10.61 -2.48 4.34
N MET A 116 11.56 -1.57 4.58
CA MET A 116 12.79 -1.85 5.28
C MET A 116 12.41 -2.24 6.71
N LYS A 117 13.01 -3.32 7.19
CA LYS A 117 12.87 -3.75 8.58
C LYS A 117 13.17 -2.56 9.50
N GLU A 118 12.37 -2.39 10.54
CA GLU A 118 12.69 -1.52 11.67
C GLU A 118 14.10 -1.91 12.17
N TYR A 119 15.02 -0.94 12.20
CA TYR A 119 16.33 -1.14 12.81
C TYR A 119 16.26 -0.57 14.23
N PHE A 120 16.41 -1.44 15.22
CA PHE A 120 16.67 -1.04 16.59
C PHE A 120 18.13 -0.61 16.66
N TRP A 121 18.36 0.68 16.88
CA TRP A 121 19.70 1.26 17.02
C TRP A 121 20.19 1.28 18.48
N HIS A 122 19.33 0.84 19.41
CA HIS A 122 19.72 0.58 20.79
C HIS A 122 20.04 -0.90 20.93
N ASP A 123 21.33 -1.19 21.10
CA ASP A 123 21.80 -2.47 21.62
C ASP A 123 21.36 -2.57 23.09
N ASP A 124 20.14 -3.04 23.32
CA ASP A 124 19.87 -3.75 24.55
C ASP A 124 20.37 -5.18 24.31
N ASP A 125 21.56 -5.47 24.84
CA ASP A 125 22.31 -6.73 24.69
C ASP A 125 21.60 -7.97 25.30
N SER A 126 20.28 -7.92 25.44
CA SER A 126 19.49 -8.92 26.17
C SER A 126 18.51 -9.74 25.33
N LEU A 127 18.34 -9.49 24.02
CA LEU A 127 17.47 -10.33 23.16
C LEU A 127 18.05 -10.63 21.78
N VAL A 128 19.21 -11.31 21.76
CA VAL A 128 19.61 -12.13 20.62
C VAL A 128 18.65 -13.33 20.52
N SER A 129 17.64 -13.27 19.65
CA SER A 129 17.16 -14.41 18.83
C SER A 129 15.85 -14.12 18.08
N ALA A 130 15.96 -13.45 16.94
CA ALA A 130 15.00 -13.63 15.86
C ALA A 130 15.70 -13.55 14.48
N SER A 131 16.84 -14.22 14.37
CA SER A 131 17.46 -14.55 13.08
C SER A 131 16.63 -15.63 12.38
N CYS A 132 16.31 -15.40 11.11
CA CYS A 132 15.58 -16.34 10.27
C CYS A 132 16.23 -17.73 10.29
N PRO A 133 15.47 -18.84 10.36
CA PRO A 133 16.05 -20.17 10.45
C PRO A 133 16.83 -20.50 9.17
N GLN A 134 18.16 -20.67 9.34
CA GLN A 134 19.01 -21.25 8.31
C GLN A 134 18.62 -22.72 8.14
N SER A 135 18.17 -23.07 6.94
CA SER A 135 17.99 -24.46 6.53
C SER A 135 19.36 -25.12 6.45
N SER A 136 19.62 -26.08 7.33
CA SER A 136 20.74 -27.00 7.22
C SER A 136 20.56 -27.92 6.01
N LEU A 137 21.44 -27.80 5.02
CA LEU A 137 21.71 -28.88 4.08
C LEU A 137 22.78 -29.79 4.70
N PRO A 138 22.67 -31.13 4.58
CA PRO A 138 23.78 -32.01 4.91
C PRO A 138 24.76 -32.07 3.73
N SER A 139 26.05 -32.12 4.01
CA SER A 139 27.13 -32.42 3.05
C SER A 139 28.24 -33.20 3.77
N PRO A 140 29.15 -33.87 3.07
CA PRO A 140 29.27 -35.32 3.11
C PRO A 140 30.40 -35.80 4.04
N THR A 141 30.32 -37.08 4.35
CA THR A 141 31.37 -37.92 4.97
C THR A 141 32.79 -37.62 4.47
N SER A 142 33.74 -37.45 5.39
CA SER A 142 35.09 -38.02 5.26
C SER A 142 35.81 -38.07 6.61
N SER A 143 36.12 -39.31 7.02
CA SER A 143 37.33 -39.79 7.71
C SER A 143 38.19 -38.82 8.55
N SER A 144 38.39 -39.16 9.83
CA SER A 144 39.74 -39.48 10.32
C SER A 144 39.69 -40.16 11.70
N CYS A 145 40.28 -41.35 11.78
CA CYS A 145 40.65 -42.04 13.01
C CYS A 145 41.85 -41.37 13.70
N ARG A 146 41.98 -41.58 15.03
CA ARG A 146 43.20 -41.66 15.89
C ARG A 146 42.70 -41.90 17.33
N ASP A 147 42.65 -43.14 17.81
CA ASP A 147 43.70 -43.93 18.51
C ASP A 147 43.91 -43.58 20.00
N ALA A 148 43.42 -44.53 20.82
CA ALA A 148 43.95 -45.15 22.05
C ALA A 148 44.63 -44.31 23.15
N ARG A 149 44.13 -44.46 24.40
CA ARG A 149 44.85 -45.16 25.50
C ARG A 149 43.96 -45.42 26.75
N GLU A 150 44.03 -46.68 27.24
CA GLU A 150 44.09 -47.24 28.63
C GLU A 150 43.51 -46.46 29.83
N GLU A 151 43.06 -47.00 30.98
CA GLU A 151 42.54 -48.27 31.56
C GLU A 151 42.26 -47.93 33.07
N GLU A 152 41.80 -48.89 33.91
CA GLU A 152 41.52 -48.86 35.38
C GLU A 152 40.10 -48.40 35.84
N ILE A 153 39.16 -49.26 36.29
CA ILE A 153 38.99 -50.20 37.45
C ILE A 153 38.45 -49.51 38.75
N GLU A 154 37.12 -49.67 38.98
CA GLU A 154 36.25 -49.94 40.20
C GLU A 154 36.73 -49.59 41.65
N PRO A 155 35.88 -49.63 42.74
CA PRO A 155 34.42 -49.92 42.88
C PRO A 155 33.60 -49.04 43.89
N ASN A 156 32.27 -49.14 43.78
CA ASN A 156 31.17 -49.16 44.78
C ASN A 156 31.22 -48.41 46.15
N VAL A 157 30.14 -47.65 46.44
CA VAL A 157 29.42 -47.68 47.73
C VAL A 157 27.91 -47.51 47.51
N ALA A 158 27.13 -48.47 47.99
CA ALA A 158 25.66 -48.47 48.05
C ALA A 158 25.16 -47.91 49.40
N SER A 159 23.97 -47.29 49.44
CA SER A 159 23.06 -47.38 50.59
C SER A 159 21.66 -46.78 50.35
N ASN A 160 20.67 -47.67 50.51
CA ASN A 160 19.41 -47.54 51.26
C ASN A 160 18.21 -46.69 50.76
N MET A 161 17.13 -47.43 50.43
CA MET A 161 15.68 -47.15 50.53
C MET A 161 15.18 -47.30 52.01
N PRO A 162 13.88 -47.17 52.42
CA PRO A 162 12.59 -47.06 51.68
C PRO A 162 11.49 -46.08 52.25
N SER A 163 10.38 -45.87 51.49
CA SER A 163 8.95 -46.09 51.89
C SER A 163 7.87 -45.09 51.36
N SER A 164 7.14 -45.52 50.30
CA SER A 164 5.65 -45.54 50.04
C SER A 164 4.72 -44.29 50.18
N PRO A 165 3.44 -44.30 49.68
CA PRO A 165 2.90 -44.70 48.35
C PRO A 165 1.78 -43.75 47.79
N SER A 166 1.42 -43.86 46.50
CA SER A 166 0.04 -43.71 45.90
C SER A 166 0.14 -43.49 44.37
N SER A 167 -0.02 -44.54 43.56
CA SER A 167 -1.26 -44.99 42.89
C SER A 167 -1.79 -44.10 41.76
N CYS A 168 -1.61 -44.51 40.50
CA CYS A 168 -2.65 -44.69 39.47
C CYS A 168 -2.05 -45.28 38.15
N PRO A 169 -2.83 -46.01 37.33
CA PRO A 169 -2.35 -47.14 36.53
C PRO A 169 -1.97 -46.83 35.07
N GLU A 170 -1.09 -47.68 34.51
CA GLU A 170 -0.88 -47.87 33.07
C GLU A 170 -2.02 -48.70 32.44
N ASN A 171 -2.50 -48.33 31.24
CA ASN A 171 -2.46 -49.25 30.10
C ASN A 171 -2.89 -48.63 28.75
N GLU A 172 -1.98 -48.79 27.79
CA GLU A 172 -2.17 -49.27 26.41
C GLU A 172 -3.00 -48.50 25.34
N LEU A 173 -2.25 -48.19 24.26
CA LEU A 173 -2.54 -48.53 22.86
C LEU A 173 -3.53 -47.64 22.08
N ARG A 174 -3.00 -46.75 21.22
CA ARG A 174 -3.22 -46.88 19.75
C ARG A 174 -2.30 -45.97 18.93
N SER A 175 -1.38 -46.61 18.23
CA SER A 175 -0.78 -46.10 16.99
C SER A 175 -1.87 -45.64 16.02
N ARG A 176 -1.92 -44.34 15.71
CA ARG A 176 -2.67 -43.81 14.57
C ARG A 176 -1.75 -42.91 13.76
N LYS A 177 -0.99 -43.54 12.86
CA LYS A 177 -0.38 -42.89 11.70
C LYS A 177 -1.46 -42.09 10.96
N ARG A 178 -1.48 -40.77 11.11
CA ARG A 178 -2.11 -39.86 10.16
C ARG A 178 -0.99 -39.20 9.37
N SER A 179 -0.87 -39.66 8.13
CA SER A 179 -0.06 -39.05 7.07
C SER A 179 -0.36 -37.56 6.98
N ALA A 180 0.57 -36.72 7.45
CA ALA A 180 0.52 -35.29 7.18
C ALA A 180 1.19 -35.05 5.82
N SER A 181 0.39 -34.69 4.81
CA SER A 181 0.88 -34.21 3.52
C SER A 181 1.78 -32.98 3.72
N PRO A 182 2.89 -32.84 2.98
CA PRO A 182 3.73 -31.67 3.11
C PRO A 182 3.01 -30.47 2.49
N VAL A 183 2.58 -29.54 3.34
CA VAL A 183 2.15 -28.21 2.90
C VAL A 183 3.35 -27.53 2.26
N ARG A 184 3.31 -27.35 0.94
CA ARG A 184 4.31 -26.64 0.16
C ARG A 184 4.31 -25.16 0.57
N SER A 185 5.17 -24.80 1.52
CA SER A 185 5.45 -23.41 1.88
C SER A 185 5.95 -22.68 0.63
N ARG A 186 5.13 -21.76 0.12
CA ARG A 186 5.44 -20.89 -1.01
C ARG A 186 6.41 -19.84 -0.48
N ARG A 187 7.71 -20.11 -0.54
CA ARG A 187 8.77 -19.13 -0.23
C ARG A 187 8.60 -17.92 -1.16
N SER A 188 8.05 -16.83 -0.63
CA SER A 188 8.06 -15.53 -1.27
C SER A 188 9.51 -15.03 -1.29
N GLY A 189 10.13 -15.07 -2.46
CA GLY A 189 11.50 -14.57 -2.66
C GLY A 189 11.58 -13.08 -2.34
N CYS A 190 12.24 -12.74 -1.24
CA CYS A 190 12.60 -11.37 -0.90
C CYS A 190 13.73 -10.94 -1.86
N ARG A 191 13.42 -10.09 -2.86
CA ARG A 191 14.41 -9.53 -3.77
C ARG A 191 15.07 -8.32 -3.10
N VAL A 192 16.35 -8.44 -2.79
CA VAL A 192 17.19 -7.37 -2.25
C VAL A 192 17.29 -6.24 -3.27
N VAL A 193 16.92 -5.01 -2.87
CA VAL A 193 17.09 -3.80 -3.69
C VAL A 193 18.59 -3.45 -3.75
N PRO A 194 19.15 -3.13 -4.93
CA PRO A 194 20.56 -2.72 -5.06
C PRO A 194 20.90 -1.56 -4.13
N GLY A 195 22.10 -1.62 -3.53
CA GLY A 195 22.52 -0.70 -2.47
C GLY A 195 22.48 0.80 -2.82
N SER A 196 22.67 1.18 -4.09
CA SER A 196 22.65 2.60 -4.50
C SER A 196 21.25 3.23 -4.43
N LEU A 197 20.18 2.44 -4.57
CA LEU A 197 18.80 2.93 -4.50
C LEU A 197 18.28 2.96 -3.07
N ARG A 198 19.00 2.37 -2.10
CA ARG A 198 18.60 2.40 -0.68
C ARG A 198 18.76 3.77 -0.05
N GLN A 199 19.66 4.61 -0.54
CA GLN A 199 19.91 5.96 0.02
C GLN A 199 18.76 6.93 -0.26
N PHE A 200 17.98 6.69 -1.32
CA PHE A 200 16.82 7.49 -1.70
C PHE A 200 15.49 6.90 -1.21
N ALA A 201 15.53 5.74 -0.54
CA ALA A 201 14.35 5.17 0.10
C ALA A 201 14.20 5.79 1.50
N PRO A 202 12.99 6.27 1.89
CA PRO A 202 12.80 6.86 3.20
C PRO A 202 13.01 5.83 4.31
N TYR A 203 13.45 6.37 5.45
CA TYR A 203 13.98 5.64 6.61
C TYR A 203 13.01 4.59 7.19
N GLU A 204 11.70 4.86 7.17
CA GLU A 204 10.67 3.93 7.63
C GLU A 204 9.46 3.93 6.68
N TRP A 205 9.31 2.85 5.93
CA TRP A 205 8.03 2.50 5.31
C TRP A 205 7.30 1.56 6.27
N THR A 206 6.72 2.06 7.35
CA THR A 206 5.78 1.28 8.19
C THR A 206 4.36 1.44 7.62
N GLY A 207 3.57 0.37 7.70
CA GLY A 207 2.16 0.42 7.26
C GLY A 207 1.34 1.24 8.23
N TYR A 208 0.56 2.19 7.73
CA TYR A 208 -0.35 2.98 8.56
C TYR A 208 -1.51 2.11 9.06
N LYS A 209 -1.75 2.11 10.37
CA LYS A 209 -2.86 1.40 11.00
C LYS A 209 -3.99 2.38 11.29
N TRP A 210 -4.66 2.83 10.23
CA TRP A 210 -5.76 3.79 10.37
C TRP A 210 -6.88 3.25 11.29
N PRO A 211 -7.53 4.11 12.08
CA PRO A 211 -8.63 3.70 12.94
C PRO A 211 -9.82 3.23 12.10
N LYS A 212 -10.64 2.34 12.67
CA LYS A 212 -11.84 1.86 11.97
C LYS A 212 -12.86 3.02 11.87
N LEU A 213 -13.47 3.18 10.70
CA LEU A 213 -14.37 4.30 10.39
C LEU A 213 -15.52 4.46 11.38
N PHE A 214 -16.12 3.35 11.81
CA PHE A 214 -17.29 3.35 12.68
C PHE A 214 -16.95 3.07 14.15
N SER A 215 -15.70 3.25 14.57
CA SER A 215 -15.33 3.09 15.98
C SER A 215 -15.94 4.19 16.87
N SER A 216 -15.97 5.43 16.37
CA SER A 216 -16.48 6.60 17.07
C SER A 216 -16.98 7.63 16.07
N ALA A 217 -18.00 8.42 16.45
CA ALA A 217 -18.51 9.50 15.61
C ALA A 217 -17.44 10.55 15.28
N SER A 218 -16.55 10.86 16.24
CA SER A 218 -15.45 11.81 16.01
C SER A 218 -14.45 11.28 14.96
N THR A 219 -14.07 10.00 15.07
CA THR A 219 -13.21 9.34 14.08
C THR A 219 -13.86 9.31 12.71
N PHE A 220 -15.15 8.98 12.64
CA PHE A 220 -15.90 8.96 11.38
C PHE A 220 -15.89 10.34 10.70
N VAL A 221 -16.26 11.38 11.44
CA VAL A 221 -16.28 12.76 10.93
C VAL A 221 -14.89 13.21 10.51
N SER A 222 -13.87 12.92 11.31
CA SER A 222 -12.49 13.26 11.00
C SER A 222 -12.04 12.61 9.70
N LEU A 223 -12.22 11.29 9.54
CA LEU A 223 -11.82 10.56 8.33
C LEU A 223 -12.66 10.97 7.11
N LEU A 224 -13.93 11.31 7.31
CA LEU A 224 -14.77 11.87 6.25
C LEU A 224 -14.25 13.23 5.78
N LEU A 225 -13.89 14.13 6.70
CA LEU A 225 -13.30 15.43 6.37
C LEU A 225 -11.97 15.27 5.65
N PHE A 226 -11.13 14.31 6.07
CA PHE A 226 -9.92 13.96 5.35
C PHE A 226 -10.23 13.52 3.91
N CYS A 227 -11.23 12.65 3.73
CA CYS A 227 -11.62 12.19 2.39
C CYS A 227 -12.12 13.33 1.51
N VAL A 228 -12.96 14.22 2.05
CA VAL A 228 -13.45 15.41 1.36
C VAL A 228 -12.30 16.36 1.00
N ALA A 229 -11.34 16.57 1.89
CA ALA A 229 -10.18 17.42 1.61
C ALA A 229 -9.35 16.86 0.44
N VAL A 230 -9.11 15.54 0.42
CA VAL A 230 -8.40 14.88 -0.68
C VAL A 230 -9.16 15.02 -2.00
N THR A 231 -10.47 14.78 -2.02
CA THR A 231 -11.26 14.88 -3.26
C THR A 231 -11.39 16.31 -3.75
N LEU A 232 -11.45 17.31 -2.86
CA LEU A 232 -11.43 18.73 -3.24
C LEU A 232 -10.13 19.12 -3.94
N LEU A 233 -8.99 18.60 -3.48
CA LEU A 233 -7.70 18.83 -4.15
C LEU A 233 -7.68 18.24 -5.56
N ASP A 234 -8.26 17.05 -5.74
CA ASP A 234 -8.36 16.39 -7.05
C ASP A 234 -9.30 17.18 -7.98
N LEU A 235 -10.50 17.53 -7.50
CA LEU A 235 -11.51 18.30 -8.26
C LEU A 235 -11.00 19.67 -8.68
N ASN A 236 -10.14 20.28 -7.88
CA ASN A 236 -9.63 21.61 -8.18
C ASN A 236 -8.91 21.68 -9.55
N VAL A 237 -8.26 20.60 -9.99
CA VAL A 237 -7.65 20.55 -11.34
C VAL A 237 -8.69 20.64 -12.45
N PHE A 238 -9.83 19.96 -12.28
CA PHE A 238 -10.92 19.98 -13.25
C PHE A 238 -11.61 21.35 -13.29
N PHE A 239 -11.74 22.02 -12.15
CA PHE A 239 -12.23 23.40 -12.10
C PHE A 239 -11.27 24.38 -12.80
N LEU A 240 -9.95 24.21 -12.65
CA LEU A 240 -8.97 25.02 -13.39
C LEU A 240 -9.10 24.82 -14.91
N LYS A 241 -9.38 23.59 -15.35
CA LYS A 241 -9.66 23.30 -16.77
C LYS A 241 -10.95 23.98 -17.23
N ALA A 242 -12.03 23.89 -16.46
CA ALA A 242 -13.34 24.43 -16.83
C ALA A 242 -13.37 25.96 -16.85
N GLU A 243 -12.86 26.60 -15.80
CA GLU A 243 -12.95 28.06 -15.63
C GLU A 243 -11.84 28.79 -16.37
N LEU A 244 -10.60 28.29 -16.32
CA LEU A 244 -9.42 29.00 -16.84
C LEU A 244 -8.90 28.46 -18.17
N TRP A 245 -9.55 27.44 -18.74
CA TRP A 245 -9.17 26.80 -19.99
C TRP A 245 -7.72 26.28 -20.01
N MET A 246 -7.21 25.85 -18.85
CA MET A 246 -5.89 25.25 -18.74
C MET A 246 -5.97 23.74 -18.98
N GLN A 247 -5.17 23.23 -19.91
CA GLN A 247 -5.08 21.78 -20.12
C GLN A 247 -4.48 21.11 -18.87
N PRO A 248 -4.99 19.94 -18.44
CA PRO A 248 -4.41 19.20 -17.31
C PRO A 248 -2.94 18.83 -17.50
N ALA A 249 -2.50 18.64 -18.76
CA ALA A 249 -1.12 18.35 -19.12
C ALA A 249 -0.20 19.59 -19.15
N HIS A 250 -0.73 20.79 -18.93
CA HIS A 250 0.05 22.02 -18.96
C HIS A 250 1.09 22.05 -17.82
N GLY A 251 2.31 22.53 -18.11
CA GLY A 251 3.43 22.49 -17.17
C GLY A 251 3.15 23.16 -15.81
N LEU A 252 2.41 24.28 -15.81
CA LEU A 252 1.98 24.95 -14.57
C LEU A 252 1.06 24.07 -13.70
N ILE A 253 0.16 23.31 -14.33
CA ILE A 253 -0.74 22.41 -13.61
C ILE A 253 0.04 21.23 -13.05
N LEU A 254 0.98 20.66 -13.82
CA LEU A 254 1.85 19.57 -13.36
C LEU A 254 2.76 20.00 -12.21
N ALA A 255 3.38 21.18 -12.30
CA ALA A 255 4.21 21.75 -11.24
C ALA A 255 3.40 21.98 -9.96
N ARG A 256 2.20 22.56 -10.12
CA ARG A 256 1.25 22.76 -9.02
C ARG A 256 0.85 21.42 -8.38
N LEU A 257 0.45 20.43 -9.18
CA LEU A 257 0.06 19.10 -8.71
C LEU A 257 1.19 18.40 -7.95
N THR A 258 2.42 18.54 -8.44
CA THR A 258 3.60 18.02 -7.77
C THR A 258 3.78 18.65 -6.39
N LEU A 259 3.69 19.99 -6.30
CA LEU A 259 3.77 20.71 -5.02
C LEU A 259 2.67 20.25 -4.05
N TRP A 260 1.41 20.20 -4.50
CA TRP A 260 0.29 19.72 -3.67
C TRP A 260 0.47 18.26 -3.24
N THR A 261 1.05 17.41 -4.08
CA THR A 261 1.32 16.00 -3.75
C THR A 261 2.31 15.88 -2.60
N PHE A 262 3.40 16.65 -2.62
CA PHE A 262 4.37 16.63 -1.53
C PHE A 262 3.79 17.19 -0.22
N MET A 263 3.05 18.29 -0.30
CA MET A 263 2.35 18.83 0.87
C MET A 263 1.31 17.85 1.42
N ALA A 264 0.55 17.18 0.55
CA ALA A 264 -0.41 16.16 0.93
C ALA A 264 0.28 14.94 1.56
N ALA A 265 1.47 14.56 1.10
CA ALA A 265 2.24 13.47 1.71
C ALA A 265 2.64 13.79 3.16
N ALA A 266 3.15 15.00 3.40
CA ALA A 266 3.48 15.47 4.76
C ALA A 266 2.22 15.61 5.63
N GLY A 267 1.19 16.31 5.12
CA GLY A 267 -0.06 16.53 5.86
C GLY A 267 -0.82 15.24 6.17
N THR A 268 -0.79 14.24 5.28
CA THR A 268 -1.41 12.93 5.56
C THR A 268 -0.67 12.20 6.68
N ARG A 269 0.66 12.33 6.77
CA ARG A 269 1.44 11.74 7.87
C ARG A 269 1.11 12.43 9.20
N GLU A 270 1.13 13.75 9.25
CA GLU A 270 0.77 14.52 10.46
C GLU A 270 -0.66 14.23 10.91
N TYR A 271 -1.60 14.17 9.96
CA TYR A 271 -3.00 13.83 10.24
C TYR A 271 -3.16 12.40 10.75
N TYR A 272 -2.40 11.45 10.20
CA TYR A 272 -2.37 10.07 10.69
C TYR A 272 -1.90 10.03 12.16
N GLU A 273 -0.79 10.68 12.48
CA GLU A 273 -0.27 10.75 13.87
C GLU A 273 -1.32 11.38 14.80
N PHE A 274 -1.91 12.51 14.40
CA PHE A 274 -2.97 13.17 15.15
C PHE A 274 -4.19 12.28 15.44
N VAL A 275 -4.62 11.44 14.48
CA VAL A 275 -5.80 10.58 14.68
C VAL A 275 -5.49 9.28 15.42
N THR A 276 -4.22 8.88 15.49
CA THR A 276 -3.78 7.67 16.20
C THR A 276 -3.24 7.92 17.60
N ASP A 277 -2.79 9.15 17.90
CA ASP A 277 -2.28 9.54 19.22
C ASP A 277 -3.40 9.87 20.23
N VAL A 278 -4.67 9.66 19.84
CA VAL A 278 -5.88 9.87 20.67
C VAL A 278 -6.30 8.60 21.40
#